data_AF-A0A813F135-F1
#
_entry.id   AF-A0A813F135-F1
#
_cell.length_a   1.000
_cell.length_b   1.000
_cell.length_c   1.000
_cell.angle_alpha   90.00
_cell.angle_beta   90.00
_cell.angle_gamma   90.00
#
_symmetry.space_group_name_H-M   'P 1'
#
loop_
_entity.id
_entity.type
_entity.pdbx_description
1 polymer ?
#
loop_
_entity_poly.entity_id
_entity_poly.type
_entity_poly.pdbx_seq_one_letter_code
_entity_poly.pdbx_strand_id
1 'polypeptide(L)'
;VPMLALSRKLKRPPMLDYSSTVLYNWVRIDPNGPISTSNVRLVQRLTGMMDEEWFFKTHIVIESEAAQAVIAAKAMSEAENEDELLEHLTSLEEGLWRVARGCLPIMYERQEDGTP
;
A
#
# COMPACT_ATOMS: atom_id res chain seq x y z
N VAL A 1 -21.65 -19.02 12.74
CA VAL A 1 -20.26 -18.69 13.11
C VAL A 1 -19.92 -17.29 12.56
N PRO A 2 -19.50 -16.33 13.39
CA PRO A 2 -19.30 -14.92 13.00
C PRO A 2 -18.36 -14.70 11.82
N MET A 3 -17.18 -15.34 11.82
CA MET A 3 -16.18 -15.19 10.74
C MET A 3 -16.74 -15.56 9.37
N LEU A 4 -17.41 -16.71 9.25
CA LEU A 4 -18.02 -17.15 7.97
C LEU A 4 -19.11 -16.19 7.48
N ALA A 5 -19.88 -15.59 8.40
CA ALA A 5 -20.91 -14.62 8.04
C ALA A 5 -20.29 -13.32 7.49
N LEU A 6 -19.22 -12.83 8.13
CA LEU A 6 -18.48 -11.65 7.67
C LEU A 6 -17.83 -11.89 6.31
N SER A 7 -17.15 -13.02 6.13
CA SER A 7 -16.51 -13.40 4.87
C SER A 7 -17.51 -13.46 3.70
N ARG A 8 -18.70 -14.04 3.91
CA ARG A 8 -19.78 -14.01 2.91
C ARG A 8 -20.24 -12.59 2.59
N LYS A 9 -20.39 -11.73 3.62
CA LYS A 9 -20.80 -10.32 3.43
C LYS A 9 -19.77 -9.53 2.63
N LEU A 10 -18.48 -9.75 2.90
CA LEU A 10 -17.37 -9.07 2.21
C LEU A 10 -17.02 -9.71 0.86
N LYS A 11 -17.64 -10.84 0.50
CA LYS A 11 -17.31 -11.64 -0.69
C LYS A 11 -15.83 -12.06 -0.75
N ARG A 12 -15.29 -12.43 0.41
CA ARG A 12 -13.89 -12.85 0.58
C ARG A 12 -13.82 -14.20 1.28
N PRO A 13 -12.76 -15.00 1.08
CA PRO A 13 -12.56 -16.23 1.83
C PRO A 13 -12.40 -15.95 3.34
N PRO A 14 -12.77 -16.90 4.22
CA PRO A 14 -12.60 -16.78 5.67
C PRO A 14 -11.17 -17.06 6.10
N MET A 15 -10.25 -16.23 5.63
CA MET A 15 -8.84 -16.29 5.93
C MET A 15 -8.28 -14.88 6.12
N LEU A 16 -7.12 -14.80 6.77
CA LEU A 16 -6.35 -13.57 6.83
C LEU A 16 -5.72 -13.34 5.45
N ASP A 17 -6.00 -12.19 4.85
CA ASP A 17 -5.51 -11.84 3.51
C ASP A 17 -4.84 -10.46 3.47
N TYR A 18 -4.30 -10.11 2.31
CA TYR A 18 -3.48 -8.90 2.14
C TYR A 18 -4.21 -7.61 2.55
N SER A 19 -5.50 -7.48 2.25
CA SER A 19 -6.21 -6.27 2.69
C SER A 19 -6.35 -6.21 4.21
N SER A 20 -6.58 -7.36 4.86
CA SER A 20 -6.66 -7.41 6.32
C SER A 20 -5.32 -7.16 7.00
N THR A 21 -4.19 -7.59 6.44
CA THR A 21 -2.87 -7.42 7.08
C THR A 21 -2.14 -6.15 6.68
N VAL A 22 -2.48 -5.56 5.53
CA VAL A 22 -1.81 -4.38 4.97
C VAL A 22 -2.79 -3.21 4.87
N LEU A 23 -3.74 -3.26 3.94
CA LEU A 23 -4.54 -2.10 3.55
C LEU A 23 -5.38 -1.50 4.69
N TYR A 24 -5.91 -2.34 5.58
CA TYR A 24 -6.75 -1.93 6.71
C TYR A 24 -6.03 -1.94 8.06
N ASN A 25 -4.79 -2.43 8.13
CA ASN A 25 -4.09 -2.69 9.40
C ASN A 25 -2.96 -1.69 9.66
N TRP A 26 -3.21 -0.41 9.42
CA TRP A 26 -2.21 0.62 9.66
C TRP A 26 -2.83 1.94 10.06
N VAL A 27 -2.02 2.77 10.71
CA VAL A 27 -2.33 4.16 11.03
C VAL A 27 -1.09 5.02 10.83
N ARG A 28 -1.30 6.31 10.60
CA ARG A 28 -0.23 7.30 10.69
C ARG A 28 0.09 7.61 12.15
N ILE A 29 1.37 7.78 12.47
CA ILE A 29 1.83 8.22 13.79
C ILE A 29 1.50 9.71 13.97
N ASP A 30 1.93 10.54 13.02
CA ASP A 30 1.41 11.89 12.79
C ASP A 30 0.32 11.86 11.71
N PRO A 31 -0.97 12.08 12.05
CA PRO A 31 -2.07 12.10 11.10
C PRO A 31 -1.90 13.07 9.93
N ASN A 32 -1.15 14.16 10.13
CA ASN A 32 -0.90 15.20 9.14
C ASN A 32 0.38 14.97 8.33
N GLY A 33 1.20 14.00 8.74
CA GLY A 33 2.44 13.63 8.06
C GLY A 33 2.22 12.76 6.83
N PRO A 34 3.26 12.54 6.02
CA PRO A 34 3.20 11.69 4.83
C PRO A 34 3.00 10.21 5.20
N ILE A 35 2.60 9.39 4.22
CA ILE A 35 2.67 7.93 4.35
C ILE A 35 4.12 7.53 4.07
N SER A 36 4.91 7.32 5.12
CA SER A 36 6.31 6.88 5.04
C SER A 36 6.58 5.79 6.08
N THR A 37 7.64 5.01 5.87
CA THR A 37 8.03 3.95 6.83
C THR A 37 8.24 4.46 8.25
N SER A 38 8.71 5.70 8.39
CA SER A 38 8.88 6.39 9.67
C SER A 38 7.59 6.95 10.29
N ASN A 39 6.53 7.14 9.50
CA ASN A 39 5.28 7.75 9.96
C ASN A 39 4.07 6.80 9.91
N VAL A 40 4.25 5.54 9.52
CA VAL A 40 3.21 4.51 9.63
C VAL A 40 3.54 3.49 10.72
N ARG A 41 2.51 2.89 11.31
CA ARG A 41 2.62 1.72 12.20
C ARG A 41 1.43 0.78 12.02
N LEU A 42 1.61 -0.49 12.38
CA LEU A 42 0.52 -1.46 12.33
C LEU A 42 -0.46 -1.27 13.48
N VAL A 43 -1.75 -1.56 13.23
CA VAL A 43 -2.78 -1.58 14.29
C VAL A 43 -2.66 -2.84 15.12
N GLN A 44 -2.45 -3.99 14.45
CA GLN A 44 -2.24 -5.30 15.07
C GLN A 44 -1.03 -5.98 14.45
N ARG A 45 -0.18 -6.55 15.30
CA ARG A 45 0.92 -7.45 14.92
C ARG A 45 0.49 -8.89 15.23
N LEU A 46 0.86 -9.84 14.39
CA LEU A 46 0.59 -11.27 14.55
C LEU A 46 1.65 -11.94 15.42
N THR A 47 2.93 -11.65 15.15
CA THR A 47 4.09 -12.21 15.86
C THR A 47 4.69 -11.23 16.86
N GLY A 48 4.48 -9.93 16.65
CA GLY A 48 5.10 -8.88 17.44
C GLY A 48 6.56 -8.62 17.10
N MET A 49 7.10 -9.29 16.08
CA MET A 49 8.48 -9.12 15.63
C MET A 49 8.64 -7.80 14.86
N MET A 50 9.82 -7.18 15.00
CA MET A 50 10.16 -5.98 14.25
C MET A 50 10.12 -6.22 12.73
N ASP A 51 10.61 -7.39 12.30
CA ASP A 51 10.67 -7.74 10.88
C ASP A 51 9.26 -7.90 10.27
N GLU A 52 8.28 -8.34 11.06
CA GLU A 52 6.87 -8.37 10.64
C GLU A 52 6.36 -6.94 10.38
N GLU A 53 6.64 -6.03 11.30
CA GLU A 53 6.21 -4.65 11.15
C GLU A 53 6.89 -3.99 9.94
N TRP A 54 8.20 -4.18 9.76
CA TRP A 54 8.91 -3.67 8.59
C TRP A 54 8.34 -4.22 7.27
N PHE A 55 8.05 -5.53 7.23
CA PHE A 55 7.48 -6.18 6.06
C PHE A 55 6.17 -5.51 5.64
N PHE A 56 5.22 -5.34 6.56
CA PHE A 56 3.93 -4.73 6.23
C PHE A 56 4.01 -3.21 6.01
N LYS A 57 4.84 -2.47 6.77
CA LYS A 57 5.08 -1.03 6.55
C LYS A 57 5.55 -0.74 5.13
N THR A 58 6.49 -1.55 4.63
CA THR A 58 7.02 -1.38 3.28
C THR A 58 5.92 -1.53 2.22
N HIS A 59 5.02 -2.50 2.39
CA HIS A 59 3.88 -2.67 1.49
C HIS A 59 2.90 -1.50 1.54
N ILE A 60 2.62 -0.95 2.73
CA ILE A 60 1.75 0.23 2.88
C ILE A 60 2.29 1.42 2.08
N VAL A 61 3.61 1.66 2.12
CA VAL A 61 4.26 2.73 1.34
C VAL A 61 4.20 2.44 -0.16
N ILE A 62 4.50 1.19 -0.57
CA ILE A 62 4.39 0.78 -1.99
C ILE A 62 2.98 1.02 -2.53
N GLU A 63 1.93 0.61 -1.81
CA GLU A 63 0.54 0.78 -2.22
C GLU A 63 0.15 2.26 -2.29
N SER A 64 0.66 3.08 -1.36
CA SER A 64 0.45 4.53 -1.38
C SER A 64 1.03 5.19 -2.64
N GLU A 65 2.26 4.84 -3.02
CA GLU A 65 2.90 5.38 -4.23
C GLU A 65 2.30 4.78 -5.51
N ALA A 66 1.85 3.52 -5.48
CA ALA A 66 1.19 2.86 -6.62
C ALA A 66 -0.20 3.45 -6.93
N ALA A 67 -0.82 4.18 -5.99
CA ALA A 67 -2.15 4.74 -6.17
C ALA A 67 -2.25 5.63 -7.42
N GLN A 68 -1.22 6.44 -7.70
CA GLN A 68 -1.17 7.28 -8.91
C GLN A 68 -1.25 6.42 -10.19
N ALA A 69 -0.47 5.35 -10.25
CA ALA A 69 -0.45 4.43 -11.41
C ALA A 69 -1.82 3.77 -11.62
N VAL A 70 -2.49 3.33 -10.55
CA VAL A 70 -3.83 2.72 -10.65
C VAL A 70 -4.88 3.73 -11.12
N ILE A 71 -4.85 4.96 -10.62
CA ILE A 71 -5.75 6.04 -11.04
C ILE A 71 -5.53 6.36 -12.53
N ALA A 72 -4.27 6.51 -12.94
CA ALA A 72 -3.91 6.77 -14.32
C ALA A 72 -4.37 5.65 -15.26
N ALA A 73 -4.13 4.38 -14.89
CA ALA A 73 -4.58 3.23 -15.67
C ALA A 73 -6.11 3.19 -15.86
N LYS A 74 -6.89 3.58 -14.83
CA LYS A 74 -8.34 3.73 -14.96
C LYS A 74 -8.70 4.85 -15.93
N ALA A 75 -8.10 6.02 -15.75
CA ALA A 75 -8.39 7.20 -16.56
C ALA A 75 -8.08 6.98 -18.05
N MET A 76 -7.03 6.21 -18.37
CA MET A 76 -6.72 5.80 -19.75
C MET A 76 -7.88 5.09 -20.46
N SER A 77 -8.69 4.31 -19.74
CA SER A 77 -9.84 3.61 -20.32
C SER A 77 -11.02 4.54 -20.62
N GLU A 78 -11.00 5.76 -20.08
CA GLU A 78 -12.04 6.77 -20.18
C GLU A 78 -11.59 7.96 -21.08
N ALA A 79 -10.34 7.99 -21.53
CA ALA A 79 -9.77 9.07 -22.33
C ALA A 79 -10.48 9.25 -23.69
N GLU A 80 -10.79 10.49 -24.04
CA GLU A 80 -11.57 10.83 -25.24
C GLU A 80 -10.70 11.17 -26.45
N ASN A 81 -9.42 11.48 -26.22
CA ASN A 81 -8.48 11.91 -27.26
C ASN A 81 -7.03 11.47 -26.96
N GLU A 82 -6.15 11.64 -27.95
CA GLU A 82 -4.75 11.21 -27.87
C GLU A 82 -3.94 12.01 -26.84
N ASP A 83 -4.21 13.30 -26.68
CA ASP A 83 -3.49 14.16 -25.73
C ASP A 83 -3.79 13.74 -24.28
N GLU A 84 -5.07 13.48 -23.95
CA GLU A 84 -5.50 12.99 -22.65
C GLU A 84 -4.96 11.58 -22.35
N LEU A 85 -4.98 10.69 -23.36
CA LEU A 85 -4.38 9.36 -23.23
C LEU A 85 -2.88 9.44 -22.94
N LEU A 86 -2.16 10.34 -23.63
CA LEU A 86 -0.72 10.55 -23.44
C LEU A 86 -0.42 11.12 -22.03
N GLU A 87 -1.23 12.03 -21.53
CA GLU A 87 -1.12 12.56 -20.17
C GLU A 87 -1.26 11.43 -19.13
N HIS A 88 -2.28 10.58 -19.29
CA HIS A 88 -2.48 9.46 -18.37
C HIS A 88 -1.39 8.38 -18.48
N LEU A 89 -0.88 8.10 -19.67
CA LEU A 89 0.27 7.20 -19.86
C LEU A 89 1.54 7.73 -19.17
N THR A 90 1.77 9.05 -19.24
CA THR A 90 2.89 9.69 -18.56
C THR A 90 2.74 9.58 -17.04
N SER A 91 1.54 9.85 -16.51
CA SER A 91 1.27 9.69 -15.08
C SER A 91 1.39 8.24 -14.59
N LEU A 92 1.01 7.27 -15.43
CA LEU A 92 1.21 5.85 -15.17
C LEU A 92 2.71 5.51 -15.09
N GLU A 93 3.51 5.97 -16.06
CA GLU A 93 4.96 5.78 -16.07
C GLU A 93 5.60 6.35 -14.80
N GLU A 94 5.26 7.59 -14.42
CA GLU A 94 5.78 8.22 -13.21
C GLU A 94 5.43 7.42 -11.95
N GLY A 95 4.19 6.97 -11.81
CA GLY A 95 3.75 6.16 -10.68
C GLY A 95 4.50 4.83 -10.61
N LEU A 96 4.65 4.13 -11.73
CA LEU A 96 5.43 2.88 -11.80
C LEU A 96 6.91 3.11 -11.50
N TRP A 97 7.48 4.22 -11.96
CA TRP A 97 8.86 4.58 -11.68
C TRP A 97 9.08 4.81 -10.18
N ARG A 98 8.19 5.55 -9.51
CA ARG A 98 8.25 5.78 -8.05
C ARG A 98 8.21 4.47 -7.26
N VAL A 99 7.33 3.55 -7.65
CA VAL A 99 7.27 2.21 -7.02
C VAL A 99 8.58 1.47 -7.25
N ALA A 100 9.01 1.34 -8.51
CA ALA A 100 10.15 0.51 -8.88
C ALA A 100 11.49 1.04 -8.33
N ARG A 101 11.69 2.36 -8.33
CA ARG A 101 12.96 2.99 -7.96
C ARG A 101 12.96 3.59 -6.56
N GLY A 102 11.82 4.11 -6.10
CA GLY A 102 11.71 4.69 -4.76
C GLY A 102 11.37 3.66 -3.69
N CYS A 103 10.44 2.74 -3.97
CA CYS A 103 9.87 1.89 -2.93
C CYS A 103 10.46 0.49 -2.84
N LEU A 104 10.72 -0.17 -3.98
CA LEU A 104 11.27 -1.54 -3.95
C LEU A 104 12.63 -1.65 -3.24
N PRO A 105 13.55 -0.66 -3.31
CA PRO A 105 14.79 -0.69 -2.53
C PRO A 105 14.55 -0.71 -1.00
N ILE A 106 13.47 -0.08 -0.52
CA ILE A 106 13.11 -0.04 0.91
C ILE A 106 12.97 -1.46 1.49
N MET A 107 12.56 -2.44 0.67
CA MET A 107 12.46 -3.84 1.10
C MET A 107 13.80 -4.42 1.58
N TYR A 108 14.92 -3.87 1.10
CA TYR A 108 16.28 -4.32 1.43
C TYR A 108 16.99 -3.39 2.43
N GLU A 109 16.48 -2.17 2.63
CA GLU A 109 17.05 -1.16 3.52
C GLU A 109 16.50 -1.32 4.95
N ARG A 110 16.94 -2.37 5.65
CA ARG A 110 16.58 -2.56 7.07
C ARG A 110 17.09 -1.38 7.91
N GLN A 111 16.20 -0.58 8.50
CA GLN A 111 16.59 0.36 9.56
C GLN A 111 16.49 -0.34 10.92
N GLU A 112 17.59 -0.35 11.68
CA GLU A 112 17.68 -0.99 13.00
C GLU A 112 17.11 -0.13 14.13
N ASP A 113 16.33 0.92 13.83
CA ASP A 113 16.04 1.98 14.78
C ASP A 113 15.04 1.62 15.87
N GLY A 114 14.50 0.39 15.87
CA GLY A 114 14.39 -0.44 17.08
C GLY A 114 13.67 0.13 18.28
N THR A 115 12.94 1.23 18.14
CA THR A 115 12.29 1.91 19.26
C THR A 115 10.81 1.52 19.24
N PRO A 116 10.28 0.99 20.37
CA PRO A 116 8.90 0.56 20.49
C PRO A 116 7.86 1.60 20.07
#